data_AF-A0A831REC4-F1
#
_entry.id   AF-A0A831REC4-F1
#
_cell.length_a   1.000
_cell.length_b   1.000
_cell.length_c   1.000
_cell.angle_alpha   90.00
_cell.angle_beta   90.00
_cell.angle_gamma   90.00
#
_symmetry.space_group_name_H-M   'P 1'
#
loop_
_entity.id
_entity.type
_entity.pdbx_description
1 polymer ?
#
loop_
_entity_poly.entity_id
_entity_poly.type
_entity_poly.pdbx_seq_one_letter_code
_entity_poly.pdbx_strand_id
1 'polypeptide(L)' 'MRYLLDANVFMASNNLHYGLDFCPAFWDWLIDRNQAGQVFSIDKVKDEIEAGDDELSEWAKAQDEQFFL' A
#
# COMPACT_ATOMS: atom_id res chain seq x y z
N MET A 1 4.43 1.98 18.26
CA MET A 1 4.34 3.27 17.56
C MET A 1 3.61 3.02 16.25
N ARG A 2 2.76 3.95 15.79
CA ARG A 2 2.00 3.81 14.53
C ARG A 2 2.63 4.68 13.46
N TYR A 3 2.68 4.17 12.24
CA TYR A 3 3.20 4.83 11.06
C TYR A 3 2.07 5.03 10.06
N LEU A 4 2.03 6.22 9.46
CA LEU A 4 1.10 6.55 8.41
C LEU A 4 1.89 6.73 7.12
N LEU A 5 1.52 5.99 6.09
CA LEU A 5 2.20 5.99 4.80
C LEU A 5 1.55 6.97 3.83
N ASP A 6 2.40 7.58 3.02
CA ASP A 6 2.03 8.47 1.93
C ASP A 6 1.97 7.70 0.60
N ALA A 7 1.25 8.23 -0.38
CA ALA A 7 1.10 7.63 -1.71
C ALA A 7 2.45 7.34 -2.37
N ASN A 8 3.47 8.20 -2.19
CA ASN A 8 4.78 7.97 -2.80
C ASN A 8 5.48 6.73 -2.24
N VAL A 9 5.19 6.30 -1.00
CA VAL A 9 5.76 5.05 -0.46
C VAL A 9 5.32 3.88 -1.33
N PHE A 10 4.06 3.86 -1.75
CA PHE A 10 3.52 2.79 -2.59
C PHE A 10 3.98 2.96 -4.05
N MET A 11 3.79 4.15 -4.62
CA MET A 11 4.11 4.41 -6.03
C MET A 11 5.60 4.25 -6.34
N ALA A 12 6.49 4.80 -5.51
CA ALA A 12 7.93 4.69 -5.73
C ALA A 12 8.44 3.26 -5.49
N SER A 13 7.84 2.54 -4.54
CA SER A 13 8.16 1.13 -4.31
C SER A 13 7.79 0.28 -5.52
N ASN A 14 6.56 0.44 -6.05
CA ASN A 14 6.08 -0.31 -7.22
C ASN A 14 6.90 0.00 -8.48
N ASN A 15 7.22 1.28 -8.73
CA ASN A 15 7.89 1.71 -9.96
C ASN A 15 9.41 1.46 -9.99
N LEU A 16 10.04 1.21 -8.84
CA LEU A 16 11.50 1.11 -8.75
C LEU A 16 11.96 -0.26 -8.26
N HIS A 17 12.08 -0.42 -6.94
CA HIS A 17 12.84 -1.52 -6.33
C HIS A 17 11.97 -2.68 -5.84
N TYR A 18 10.66 -2.46 -5.76
CA TYR A 18 9.71 -3.37 -5.12
C TYR A 18 8.42 -3.51 -5.94
N GLY A 19 8.54 -3.71 -7.26
CA GLY A 19 7.40 -4.10 -8.09
C GLY A 19 6.65 -5.29 -7.46
N LEU A 20 5.32 -5.30 -7.58
CA LEU A 20 4.46 -6.33 -6.99
C LEU A 20 4.85 -7.76 -7.43
N ASP A 21 5.27 -7.91 -8.68
CA ASP A 21 5.75 -9.16 -9.28
C ASP A 21 7.20 -9.51 -8.90
N PHE A 22 8.02 -8.49 -8.62
CA PHE A 22 9.45 -8.64 -8.34
C PHE A 22 9.75 -8.89 -6.85
N CYS A 23 9.06 -8.19 -5.95
CA CYS A 23 9.29 -8.27 -4.51
C CYS A 23 7.97 -8.31 -3.71
N PRO A 24 7.16 -9.39 -3.85
CA PRO A 24 5.87 -9.50 -3.17
C PRO A 24 5.99 -9.45 -1.64
N ALA A 25 7.12 -9.94 -1.08
CA ALA A 25 7.36 -9.96 0.36
C ALA A 25 7.35 -8.55 1.01
N PHE A 26 7.67 -7.49 0.26
CA PHE A 26 7.55 -6.12 0.77
C PHE A 26 6.07 -5.76 1.01
N TRP A 27 5.20 -6.11 0.07
CA TRP A 27 3.77 -5.83 0.12
C TRP A 27 3.06 -6.68 1.16
N ASP A 28 3.41 -7.96 1.23
CA ASP A 28 2.93 -8.86 2.30
C ASP A 28 3.32 -8.31 3.69
N TRP A 29 4.54 -7.80 3.83
CA TRP A 29 4.98 -7.19 5.08
C TRP A 29 4.16 -5.95 5.45
N LEU A 30 3.75 -5.11 4.48
CA LEU A 30 2.88 -3.97 4.77
C LEU A 30 1.55 -4.42 5.36
N ILE A 31 0.96 -5.48 4.80
CA ILE A 31 -0.30 -6.06 5.26
C ILE A 31 -0.14 -6.63 6.68
N ASP A 32 0.90 -7.41 6.92
CA ASP A 32 1.21 -7.97 8.24
C ASP A 32 1.38 -6.88 9.31
N ARG A 33 2.04 -5.77 8.94
CA ARG A 33 2.24 -4.63 9.84
C ARG A 33 0.98 -3.82 10.08
N ASN A 34 0.08 -3.77 9.10
CA ASN A 34 -1.25 -3.20 9.30
C ASN A 34 -2.08 -4.05 10.27
N GLN A 35 -2.09 -5.38 10.09
CA GLN A 35 -2.76 -6.30 11.01
C GLN A 35 -2.19 -6.23 12.43
N ALA A 36 -0.89 -5.97 12.57
CA ALA A 36 -0.25 -5.71 13.87
C ALA A 36 -0.55 -4.31 14.44
N GLY A 37 -1.34 -3.49 13.76
CA GLY A 37 -1.72 -2.14 14.14
C GLY A 37 -0.55 -1.14 14.13
N GLN A 38 0.45 -1.36 13.27
CA GLN A 38 1.68 -0.58 13.21
C GLN A 38 1.73 0.35 11.99
N VAL A 39 1.18 -0.07 10.85
CA VAL A 39 1.24 0.65 9.57
C VAL A 39 -0.16 0.89 9.05
N PHE A 40 -0.43 2.10 8.58
CA PHE A 40 -1.72 2.50 8.02
C PHE A 40 -1.48 3.47 6.88
N SER A 41 -2.52 3.71 6.09
CA SER A 41 -2.62 4.83 5.16
C SER A 41 -3.99 5.49 5.34
N ILE A 42 -4.27 6.56 4.58
CA ILE A 42 -5.56 7.26 4.61
C ILE A 42 -6.35 7.00 3.33
N ASP A 43 -7.67 7.12 3.41
CA ASP A 43 -8.57 6.98 2.24
C ASP A 43 -8.13 7.85 1.05
N LYS A 44 -7.67 9.08 1.31
CA LYS A 44 -7.20 9.96 0.24
C LYS A 44 -5.99 9.41 -0.53
N VAL A 45 -5.13 8.65 0.15
CA VAL A 45 -3.99 7.97 -0.50
C VAL A 45 -4.48 6.77 -1.30
N LYS A 46 -5.52 6.06 -0.83
CA LYS A 46 -6.18 5.02 -1.61
C LYS A 46 -6.73 5.58 -2.92
N ASP A 47 -7.45 6.70 -2.86
CA ASP A 47 -8.01 7.38 -4.04
C ASP A 47 -6.91 7.77 -5.05
N GLU A 48 -5.77 8.26 -4.57
CA GLU A 48 -4.63 8.64 -5.41
C GLU A 48 -4.01 7.43 -6.11
N ILE A 49 -3.87 6.31 -5.39
CA ILE A 49 -3.34 5.06 -5.94
C ILE A 49 -4.33 4.43 -6.95
N GLU A 50 -5.62 4.44 -6.64
CA GLU A 50 -6.66 3.88 -7.51
C GLU A 50 -6.84 4.67 -8.82
N ALA A 51 -6.45 5.95 -8.84
CA ALA A 51 -6.45 6.77 -10.05
C ALA A 51 -5.40 6.35 -11.09
N GLY A 52 -4.41 5.53 -10.70
CA GLY A 52 -3.35 5.03 -11.60
C GLY A 52 -3.81 4.00 -12.63
N ASP A 53 -4.92 3.29 -12.36
CA ASP A 53 -5.48 2.20 -13.17
C ASP A 53 -4.45 1.12 -13.55
N ASP A 54 -3.61 0.74 -12.60
CA ASP A 54 -2.53 -0.23 -12.78
C ASP A 54 -2.58 -1.37 -11.75
N GLU A 55 -1.55 -2.23 -11.75
CA GLU A 55 -1.45 -3.35 -10.80
C GLU A 55 -1.46 -2.88 -9.33
N LEU A 56 -0.91 -1.68 -9.07
CA LEU A 56 -0.92 -1.10 -7.74
C LEU A 56 -2.32 -0.62 -7.35
N SER A 57 -3.10 -0.09 -8.29
CA SER A 57 -4.52 0.21 -8.07
C SER A 57 -5.32 -1.04 -7.69
N GLU A 58 -5.11 -2.16 -8.38
CA GLU A 58 -5.78 -3.43 -8.04
C GLU A 58 -5.34 -3.97 -6.67
N TRP A 59 -4.05 -3.85 -6.34
CA TRP A 59 -3.56 -4.18 -5.00
C TRP A 59 -4.23 -3.33 -3.92
N ALA A 60 -4.36 -2.01 -4.12
CA ALA A 60 -4.97 -1.09 -3.15
C ALA A 60 -6.47 -1.38 -2.93
N LYS A 61 -7.21 -1.70 -4.01
CA LYS A 61 -8.63 -2.09 -3.94
C LYS A 61 -8.84 -3.37 -3.13
N ALA A 62 -7.87 -4.29 -3.15
CA ALA A 62 -7.93 -5.55 -2.42
C ALA A 62 -7.64 -5.44 -0.92
N GLN A 63 -7.16 -4.29 -0.43
CA GLN A 63 -6.85 -4.10 0.98
C GLN A 63 -8.09 -3.81 1.83
N ASP A 64 -8.05 -4.26 3.08
CA ASP A 64 -9.10 -4.07 4.09
C ASP A 64 -9.33 -2.57 4.40
N GLU A 65 -10.54 -2.21 4.83
CA GLU A 65 -10.89 -0.88 5.37
C GLU A 65 -10.05 -0.52 6.61
N GLN A 66 -9.39 -1.48 7.24
CA GLN A 66 -8.42 -1.22 8.32
C GLN A 66 -7.05 -0.75 7.81
N PHE A 67 -6.75 -0.93 6.52
CA PHE A 67 -5.48 -0.49 5.93
C PHE A 67 -5.51 1.00 5.56
N PHE A 68 -6.62 1.43 4.95
CA PHE A 68 -6.88 2.81 4.58
C PHE A 68 -7.96 3.37 5.52
N LEU A 69 -7.55 4.29 6.41
CA LEU A 69 -8.36 4.89 7.46
C LEU A 69 -9.04 6.20 7.06
#